data_AF-A0A7X7YVH1-F1
#
_entry.id   AF-A0A7X7YVH1-F1
#
_cell.length_a   1.000
_cell.length_b   1.000
_cell.length_c   1.000
_cell.angle_alpha   90.00
_cell.angle_beta   90.00
_cell.angle_gamma   90.00
#
_symmetry.space_group_name_H-M   'P 1'
#
loop_
_entity.id
_entity.type
_entity.pdbx_description
1 polymer ?
#
loop_
_entity_poly.entity_id
_entity_poly.type
_entity_poly.pdbx_seq_one_letter_code
_entity_poly.pdbx_strand_id
1 'polypeptide(L)'
;ITATGNVSGAWQGAVVNAAQYNDAAPMYLTVTDSAGKSATATSNTAANVAEWTRWTIPMSSLNGVSLSKVKKLTIGVGAKNATSGGAGMVFIDDIGFGRSAP
;
A
#
# COMPACT_ATOMS: atom_id res chain seq x y z
N ILE A 1 19.28 -25.38 -19.56
CA ILE A 1 19.96 -24.45 -20.49
C ILE A 1 20.83 -25.30 -21.39
N THR A 2 20.58 -25.26 -22.69
CA THR A 2 21.34 -26.05 -23.67
C THR A 2 22.08 -25.06 -24.56
N ALA A 3 23.40 -25.21 -24.68
CA ALA A 3 24.23 -24.39 -25.54
C ALA A 3 24.88 -25.28 -26.60
N THR A 4 24.91 -24.82 -27.85
CA THR A 4 25.68 -25.44 -28.93
C THR A 4 27.00 -24.71 -29.07
N GLY A 5 28.01 -25.12 -28.29
CA GLY A 5 29.37 -24.56 -28.31
C GLY A 5 30.07 -24.58 -26.94
N ASN A 6 31.38 -24.29 -26.93
CA ASN A 6 32.15 -24.17 -25.69
C ASN A 6 31.78 -22.87 -24.98
N VAL A 7 31.27 -22.97 -23.75
CA VAL A 7 31.04 -21.81 -22.88
C VAL A 7 32.17 -21.73 -21.84
N SER A 8 32.92 -20.64 -21.85
CA SER A 8 33.99 -20.36 -20.89
C SER A 8 33.63 -19.19 -19.97
N GLY A 9 33.93 -19.31 -18.67
CA GLY A 9 33.62 -18.31 -17.64
C GLY A 9 32.66 -18.82 -16.58
N ALA A 10 32.58 -18.14 -15.43
CA ALA A 10 31.61 -18.47 -14.40
C ALA A 10 30.20 -18.08 -14.88
N TRP A 11 29.30 -19.06 -14.96
CA TRP A 11 27.89 -18.80 -15.24
C TRP A 11 27.29 -17.96 -14.11
N GLN A 12 26.81 -16.77 -14.45
CA GLN A 12 26.00 -15.94 -13.54
C GLN A 12 24.53 -16.14 -13.93
N GLY A 13 23.80 -16.91 -13.14
CA GLY A 13 22.35 -17.01 -13.28
C GLY A 13 21.70 -15.76 -12.70
N ALA A 14 20.93 -15.02 -13.50
CA ALA A 14 19.99 -14.05 -12.97
C ALA A 14 18.69 -14.79 -12.63
N VAL A 15 18.24 -14.67 -11.38
CA VAL A 15 16.92 -15.13 -10.99
C VAL A 15 15.91 -14.14 -11.57
N VAL A 16 15.18 -14.53 -12.61
CA VAL A 16 14.11 -13.73 -13.24
C VAL A 16 12.77 -13.95 -12.51
N ASN A 17 12.80 -14.13 -11.19
CA ASN A 17 11.62 -14.13 -10.33
C ASN A 17 11.68 -12.98 -9.33
N ALA A 18 11.93 -11.75 -9.81
CA ALA A 18 11.60 -10.60 -8.98
C ALA A 18 10.15 -10.79 -8.49
N ALA A 19 9.90 -10.64 -7.18
CA ALA A 19 8.60 -10.92 -6.61
C ALA A 19 7.53 -10.18 -7.45
N GLN A 20 6.61 -10.92 -8.06
CA GLN A 20 5.49 -10.32 -8.79
C GLN A 20 4.53 -9.58 -7.84
N TYR A 21 4.75 -9.72 -6.53
CA TYR A 21 3.90 -9.22 -5.46
C TYR A 21 4.74 -8.41 -4.48
N ASN A 22 4.08 -7.46 -3.81
CA ASN A 22 4.67 -6.70 -2.73
C ASN A 22 5.07 -7.61 -1.57
N ASP A 23 6.13 -7.25 -0.85
CA ASP A 23 6.37 -7.83 0.47
C ASP A 23 5.15 -7.60 1.37
N ALA A 24 4.74 -8.64 2.09
CA ALA A 24 3.53 -8.58 2.91
C ALA A 24 3.63 -7.51 4.01
N ALA A 25 2.84 -6.45 3.87
CA ALA A 25 2.76 -5.37 4.84
C ALA A 25 1.33 -4.82 4.95
N PRO A 26 0.92 -4.29 6.11
CA PRO A 26 -0.36 -3.59 6.24
C PRO A 26 -0.30 -2.25 5.51
N MET A 27 -1.42 -1.80 4.96
CA MET A 27 -1.60 -0.43 4.48
C MET A 27 -2.41 0.36 5.49
N TYR A 28 -2.08 1.64 5.69
CA TYR A 28 -2.82 2.53 6.57
C TYR A 28 -3.15 3.86 5.90
N LEU A 29 -4.27 4.45 6.33
CA LEU A 29 -4.70 5.80 6.01
C LEU A 29 -4.78 6.60 7.30
N THR A 30 -4.00 7.66 7.42
CA THR A 30 -4.21 8.70 8.44
C THR A 30 -4.96 9.87 7.82
N VAL A 31 -6.08 10.26 8.42
CA VAL A 31 -6.83 11.47 8.09
C VAL A 31 -6.51 12.53 9.13
N THR A 32 -6.17 13.75 8.70
CA THR A 32 -5.91 14.89 9.58
C THR A 32 -6.84 16.07 9.24
N ASP A 33 -7.53 16.59 10.24
CA ASP A 33 -8.38 17.78 10.09
C ASP A 33 -7.59 19.09 10.21
N SER A 34 -8.24 20.21 9.89
CA SER A 34 -7.62 21.53 9.91
C SER A 34 -7.14 21.97 11.30
N ALA A 35 -7.75 21.46 12.37
CA ALA A 35 -7.32 21.66 13.76
C ALA A 35 -6.14 20.75 14.18
N GLY A 36 -5.69 19.86 13.29
CA GLY A 36 -4.55 18.97 13.53
C GLY A 36 -4.91 17.64 14.18
N LYS A 37 -6.19 17.36 14.44
CA LYS A 37 -6.61 16.06 14.98
C LYS A 37 -6.48 15.00 13.90
N SER A 38 -6.05 13.80 14.29
CA SER A 38 -5.82 12.71 13.36
C SER A 38 -6.41 11.39 13.84
N ALA A 39 -6.90 10.59 12.90
CA ALA A 39 -7.32 9.21 13.12
C ALA A 39 -6.75 8.32 12.01
N THR A 40 -6.50 7.05 12.31
CA THR A 40 -5.88 6.10 11.39
C THR A 40 -6.76 4.88 11.20
N ALA A 41 -6.98 4.48 9.96
CA ALA A 41 -7.52 3.17 9.60
C ALA A 41 -6.39 2.31 9.01
N THR A 42 -6.45 1.00 9.24
CA THR A 42 -5.44 0.05 8.77
C THR A 42 -6.13 -1.13 8.09
N SER A 43 -5.55 -1.62 7.00
CA SER A 43 -5.91 -2.86 6.33
C SER A 43 -4.69 -3.77 6.23
N ASN A 44 -4.82 -5.00 6.72
CA ASN A 44 -3.74 -5.99 6.64
C ASN A 44 -3.61 -6.63 5.24
N THR A 45 -4.57 -6.39 4.36
CA THR A 45 -4.65 -7.06 3.05
C THR A 45 -4.56 -6.10 1.87
N ALA A 46 -4.87 -4.81 2.04
CA ALA A 46 -5.01 -3.88 0.92
C ALA A 46 -3.73 -3.68 0.08
N ALA A 47 -2.53 -3.88 0.64
CA ALA A 47 -1.27 -3.81 -0.10
C ALA A 47 -0.89 -5.13 -0.81
N ASN A 48 -1.64 -6.22 -0.57
CA ASN A 48 -1.28 -7.60 -0.96
C ASN A 48 -2.30 -8.24 -1.90
N VAL A 49 -3.36 -7.53 -2.28
CA VAL A 49 -4.36 -8.01 -3.25
C VAL A 49 -3.81 -7.84 -4.67
N ALA A 50 -4.01 -8.85 -5.52
CA ALA A 50 -3.57 -8.81 -6.92
C ALA A 50 -4.50 -8.01 -7.82
N GLU A 51 -5.77 -7.87 -7.42
CA GLU A 51 -6.83 -7.22 -8.19
C GLU A 51 -7.23 -5.88 -7.57
N TRP A 52 -7.73 -4.96 -8.40
CA TRP A 52 -8.30 -3.69 -7.94
C TRP A 52 -9.41 -3.91 -6.93
N THR A 53 -9.13 -3.58 -5.68
CA THR A 53 -10.03 -3.83 -4.56
C THR A 53 -10.31 -2.53 -3.83
N ARG A 54 -11.60 -2.16 -3.75
CA ARG A 54 -12.02 -1.00 -2.96
C ARG A 54 -11.83 -1.26 -1.47
N TRP A 55 -10.98 -0.48 -0.82
CA TRP A 55 -10.90 -0.45 0.64
C TRP A 55 -11.90 0.54 1.21
N THR A 56 -12.98 0.03 1.83
CA THR A 56 -13.99 0.88 2.48
C THR A 56 -13.63 1.12 3.93
N ILE A 57 -13.56 2.39 4.32
CA ILE A 57 -13.26 2.81 5.69
C ILE A 57 -14.51 3.45 6.28
N PRO A 58 -15.14 2.84 7.32
CA PRO A 58 -16.27 3.44 8.00
C PRO A 58 -15.89 4.80 8.59
N MET A 59 -16.67 5.84 8.34
CA MET A 59 -16.42 7.17 8.93
C MET A 59 -16.42 7.13 10.46
N SER A 60 -17.18 6.22 11.06
CA SER A 60 -17.21 5.97 12.51
C SER A 60 -15.90 5.39 13.08
N SER A 61 -15.00 4.85 12.25
CA SER A 61 -13.68 4.41 12.72
C SER A 61 -12.67 5.56 12.81
N LEU A 62 -13.00 6.76 12.30
CA LEU A 62 -12.13 7.94 12.28
C LEU A 62 -12.45 8.91 13.42
N ASN A 63 -12.53 8.36 14.64
CA ASN A 63 -12.94 9.09 15.84
C ASN A 63 -12.05 10.31 16.14
N GLY A 64 -12.68 11.42 16.54
CA GLY A 64 -11.98 12.65 16.95
C GLY A 64 -11.59 13.57 15.79
N VAL A 65 -11.67 13.13 14.53
CA VAL A 65 -11.40 13.96 13.34
C VAL A 65 -12.69 14.66 12.89
N SER A 66 -12.62 15.95 12.58
CA SER A 66 -13.70 16.65 11.87
C SER A 66 -13.67 16.33 10.38
N LEU A 67 -14.52 15.39 9.93
CA LEU A 67 -14.58 14.96 8.52
C LEU A 67 -15.08 16.07 7.57
N SER A 68 -15.74 17.11 8.08
CA SER A 68 -16.09 18.31 7.32
C SER A 68 -14.89 19.25 7.08
N LYS A 69 -13.74 19.00 7.71
CA LYS A 69 -12.58 19.90 7.71
C LYS A 69 -11.27 19.15 7.49
N VAL A 70 -11.28 18.08 6.70
CA VAL A 70 -10.07 17.32 6.35
C VAL A 70 -9.13 18.22 5.54
N LYS A 71 -7.85 18.28 5.95
CA LYS A 71 -6.81 19.02 5.21
C LYS A 71 -5.69 18.13 4.66
N LYS A 72 -5.56 16.90 5.16
CA LYS A 72 -4.48 15.99 4.78
C LYS A 72 -4.93 14.55 4.87
N LEU A 73 -4.57 13.78 3.84
CA LEU A 73 -4.57 12.33 3.83
C LEU A 73 -3.13 11.84 3.76
N THR A 74 -2.77 10.85 4.57
CA THR A 74 -1.48 10.18 4.52
C THR A 74 -1.73 8.69 4.36
N ILE A 75 -1.35 8.15 3.20
CA ILE A 75 -1.41 6.71 2.93
C ILE A 75 0.00 6.17 3.04
N GLY A 76 0.17 5.07 3.76
CA GLY A 76 1.45 4.41 3.93
C GLY A 76 1.31 2.89 3.97
N VAL A 77 2.42 2.21 3.69
CA VAL A 77 2.54 0.75 3.74
C VAL A 77 3.59 0.40 4.79
N GLY A 78 3.33 -0.63 5.58
CA GLY A 78 4.15 -1.04 6.72
C GLY A 78 3.73 -0.39 8.04
N ALA A 79 4.56 -0.60 9.07
CA ALA A 79 4.34 0.02 10.36
C ALA A 79 4.66 1.53 10.30
N LYS A 80 3.75 2.35 10.82
CA LYS A 80 3.95 3.80 10.90
C LYS A 80 5.22 4.10 11.72
N ASN A 81 6.08 4.96 11.17
CA ASN A 81 7.37 5.36 11.73
C ASN A 81 8.46 4.26 11.76
N ALA A 82 8.29 3.16 11.03
CA ALA A 82 9.37 2.18 10.87
C ALA A 82 10.53 2.76 10.06
N THR A 83 11.76 2.41 10.44
CA THR A 83 13.01 2.83 9.75
C THR A 83 13.43 1.88 8.64
N SER A 84 12.84 0.69 8.60
CA SER A 84 13.00 -0.31 7.55
C SER A 84 11.68 -1.02 7.29
N GLY A 85 11.54 -1.64 6.12
CA GLY A 85 10.32 -2.31 5.70
C GLY A 85 10.54 -3.13 4.44
N GLY A 86 9.44 -3.66 3.89
CA GLY A 86 9.44 -4.35 2.61
C GLY A 86 9.50 -3.41 1.41
N ALA A 87 9.71 -3.98 0.23
CA ALA A 87 9.68 -3.27 -1.04
C ALA A 87 8.48 -3.68 -1.89
N GLY A 88 8.03 -2.78 -2.76
CA GLY A 88 6.87 -3.02 -3.61
C GLY A 88 6.37 -1.79 -4.34
N MET A 89 5.27 -1.95 -5.06
CA MET A 89 4.54 -0.90 -5.76
C MET A 89 3.04 -1.00 -5.43
N VAL A 90 2.43 0.13 -5.08
CA VAL A 90 0.98 0.21 -4.83
C VAL A 90 0.39 1.25 -5.77
N PHE A 91 -0.71 0.88 -6.42
CA PHE A 91 -1.51 1.79 -7.22
C PHE A 91 -2.74 2.21 -6.41
N ILE A 92 -3.05 3.51 -6.42
CA ILE A 92 -4.17 4.10 -5.68
C ILE A 92 -4.97 4.91 -6.67
N ASP A 93 -6.26 4.60 -6.76
CA ASP A 93 -7.21 5.31 -7.61
C ASP A 93 -8.54 5.53 -6.88
N ASP A 94 -9.40 6.39 -7.44
CA ASP A 94 -10.78 6.64 -6.99
C ASP A 94 -10.91 6.95 -5.49
N ILE A 95 -10.08 7.87 -4.98
CA ILE A 95 -10.21 8.36 -3.60
C ILE A 95 -11.49 9.20 -3.48
N GLY A 96 -12.53 8.60 -2.91
CA GLY A 96 -13.82 9.23 -2.63
C GLY A 96 -14.21 9.18 -1.15
N PHE A 97 -15.18 10.01 -0.76
CA PHE A 97 -15.78 10.00 0.57
C PHE A 97 -17.31 10.13 0.47
N GLY A 98 -18.01 9.64 1.50
CA GLY A 98 -19.46 9.71 1.58
C GLY A 98 -20.14 8.43 1.08
N ARG A 99 -21.33 8.58 0.51
CA ARG A 99 -22.06 7.46 -0.11
C ARG A 99 -21.47 7.17 -1.48
N SER A 100 -21.28 5.90 -1.82
CA SER A 100 -20.99 5.51 -3.20
C SER A 100 -22.05 6.10 -4.12
N ALA A 101 -21.64 6.71 -5.23
CA ALA A 101 -22.59 7.08 -6.28
C ALA A 101 -23.31 5.80 -6.74
N PRO A 102 -24.65 5.85 -6.93
CA PRO A 102 -25.41 4.72 -7.44
C PRO A 102 -24.93 4.29 -8.84
#